data_AF-A0A521R7Z1-F1
#
_entry.id   AF-A0A521R7Z1-F1
#
_cell.length_a   1.000
_cell.length_b   1.000
_cell.length_c   1.000
_cell.angle_alpha   90.00
_cell.angle_beta   90.00
_cell.angle_gamma   90.00
#
_symmetry.space_group_name_H-M   'P 1'
#
loop_
_entity.id
_entity.type
_entity.pdbx_description
1 polymer ?
#
loop_
_entity_poly.entity_id
_entity_poly.type
_entity_poly.pdbx_seq_one_letter_code
_entity_poly.pdbx_strand_id
1 'polypeptide(L)'
;MSGPKRGVLRGLKRCTRTSEPYDSAWERDYMTLLEGDSTIKRWERCRSLRIPYTKPNGRRSYYNPDFIVERVDGAKELHEVKGGYLLTNEETKRKLAAGETFCRARGMIFKVITRRE
;
A
#
# COMPACT_ATOMS: atom_id res chain seq x y z
N MET A 1 -22.90 -9.59 -6.87
CA MET A 1 -21.93 -10.31 -7.73
C MET A 1 -20.53 -10.04 -7.22
N SER A 2 -19.82 -11.05 -6.70
CA SER A 2 -18.39 -10.89 -6.36
C SER A 2 -17.58 -10.90 -7.65
N GLY A 3 -16.96 -9.77 -7.99
CA GLY A 3 -16.07 -9.70 -9.15
C GLY A 3 -14.87 -10.65 -9.02
N PRO A 4 -14.07 -10.77 -10.09
CA PRO A 4 -12.93 -11.69 -10.12
C PRO A 4 -11.90 -11.34 -9.04
N LYS A 5 -11.36 -12.38 -8.37
CA LYS A 5 -10.38 -12.23 -7.27
C LYS A 5 -9.05 -11.63 -7.72
N ARG A 6 -8.69 -11.77 -9.00
CA ARG A 6 -7.50 -11.17 -9.63
C ARG A 6 -7.87 -10.60 -11.00
N GLY A 7 -7.10 -9.64 -11.50
CA GLY A 7 -7.36 -9.04 -12.80
C GLY A 7 -6.49 -7.81 -13.06
N VAL A 8 -6.94 -6.98 -13.99
CA VAL A 8 -6.27 -5.73 -14.36
C VAL A 8 -7.30 -4.60 -14.36
N LEU A 9 -7.08 -3.57 -13.55
CA LEU A 9 -7.85 -2.34 -13.59
C LEU A 9 -7.29 -1.47 -14.71
N ARG A 10 -8.16 -0.91 -15.57
CA ARG A 10 -7.78 -0.17 -16.78
C ARG A 10 -8.41 1.22 -16.79
N GLY A 11 -7.90 2.10 -17.65
CA GLY A 11 -8.42 3.46 -17.80
C GLY A 11 -8.05 4.37 -16.64
N LEU A 12 -6.95 4.06 -15.95
CA LEU A 12 -6.46 4.82 -14.81
C LEU A 12 -5.86 6.15 -15.27
N LYS A 13 -6.26 7.23 -14.61
CA LYS A 13 -5.84 8.61 -14.86
C LYS A 13 -4.92 9.14 -13.77
N ARG A 14 -5.12 8.72 -12.52
CA ARG A 14 -4.28 9.12 -11.37
C ARG A 14 -3.18 8.11 -11.07
N CYS A 15 -3.26 6.90 -11.59
CA CYS A 15 -2.13 5.97 -11.53
C CYS A 15 -0.98 6.44 -12.44
N THR A 16 0.27 6.14 -12.09
CA THR A 16 1.43 6.35 -12.99
C THR A 16 1.37 5.51 -14.27
N ARG A 17 0.44 4.55 -14.34
CA ARG A 17 0.19 3.67 -15.48
C ARG A 17 -1.28 3.77 -15.90
N THR A 18 -1.58 3.49 -17.16
CA THR A 18 -2.97 3.47 -17.66
C THR A 18 -3.75 2.22 -17.23
N SER A 19 -3.06 1.23 -16.70
CA SER A 19 -3.63 0.01 -16.13
C SER A 19 -2.70 -0.63 -15.11
N GLU A 20 -3.27 -1.37 -14.17
CA GLU A 20 -2.53 -1.95 -13.05
C GLU A 20 -3.20 -3.28 -12.63
N PRO A 21 -2.43 -4.38 -12.49
CA PRO A 21 -2.97 -5.64 -11.98
C PRO A 21 -3.38 -5.53 -10.51
N TYR A 22 -4.32 -6.38 -10.12
CA TYR A 22 -4.67 -6.61 -8.73
C TYR A 22 -4.70 -8.09 -8.39
N ASP A 23 -4.21 -8.44 -7.20
CA ASP A 23 -4.09 -9.83 -6.73
C ASP A 23 -5.22 -10.24 -5.76
N SER A 24 -6.07 -9.28 -5.38
CA SER A 24 -7.26 -9.50 -4.56
C SER A 24 -8.38 -8.52 -4.94
N ALA A 25 -9.63 -8.89 -4.63
CA ALA A 25 -10.76 -7.97 -4.75
C ALA A 25 -10.58 -6.72 -3.85
N TRP A 26 -9.94 -6.88 -2.69
CA TRP A 26 -9.68 -5.78 -1.77
C TRP A 26 -8.70 -4.76 -2.33
N GLU A 27 -7.64 -5.24 -2.97
CA GLU A 27 -6.68 -4.41 -3.66
C GLU A 27 -7.32 -3.66 -4.83
N ARG A 28 -8.16 -4.34 -5.63
CA ARG A 28 -8.96 -3.69 -6.68
C ARG A 28 -9.84 -2.58 -6.13
N ASP A 29 -10.57 -2.84 -5.05
CA ASP A 29 -11.48 -1.88 -4.44
C ASP A 29 -10.67 -0.67 -3.92
N TYR A 30 -9.51 -0.92 -3.31
CA TYR A 30 -8.63 0.15 -2.85
C TYR A 30 -8.04 0.98 -4.01
N MET A 31 -7.59 0.34 -5.09
CA MET A 31 -7.15 1.03 -6.30
C MET A 31 -8.26 1.90 -6.90
N THR A 32 -9.51 1.43 -6.86
CA THR A 32 -10.67 2.20 -7.32
C THR A 32 -10.93 3.41 -6.43
N LEU A 33 -10.76 3.27 -5.11
CA LEU A 33 -10.82 4.41 -4.17
C LEU A 33 -9.72 5.43 -4.45
N LEU A 34 -8.47 4.98 -4.62
CA LEU A 34 -7.34 5.87 -4.94
C LEU A 34 -7.56 6.61 -6.27
N GLU A 35 -8.12 5.92 -7.26
CA GLU A 35 -8.39 6.49 -8.58
C GLU A 35 -9.55 7.51 -8.57
N GLY A 36 -10.54 7.34 -7.67
CA GLY A 36 -11.69 8.22 -7.53
C GLY A 36 -11.49 9.42 -6.60
N ASP A 37 -10.50 9.39 -5.71
CA ASP A 37 -10.24 10.43 -4.72
C ASP A 37 -9.62 11.68 -5.36
N SER A 38 -10.35 12.81 -5.34
CA SER A 38 -9.90 14.08 -5.91
C SER A 38 -8.75 14.74 -5.14
N THR A 39 -8.52 14.33 -3.89
CA THR A 39 -7.38 14.81 -3.08
C THR A 39 -6.07 14.08 -3.44
N ILE A 40 -6.15 13.01 -4.23
CA ILE A 40 -4.99 12.30 -4.76
C ILE A 40 -4.61 12.92 -6.09
N LYS A 41 -3.36 13.37 -6.16
CA LYS A 41 -2.73 13.84 -7.39
C LYS A 41 -2.26 12.65 -8.22
N ARG A 42 -1.60 11.68 -7.56
CA ARG A 42 -1.04 10.51 -8.23
C ARG A 42 -0.85 9.33 -7.28
N TRP A 43 -0.94 8.11 -7.78
CA TRP A 43 -0.64 6.91 -7.02
C TRP A 43 0.08 5.85 -7.87
N GLU A 44 0.75 4.90 -7.22
CA GLU A 44 1.40 3.76 -7.88
C GLU A 44 1.47 2.55 -6.94
N ARG A 45 1.33 1.34 -7.49
CA ARG A 45 1.71 0.08 -6.79
C ARG A 45 3.22 -0.04 -6.67
N CYS A 46 3.70 -0.19 -5.45
CA CYS A 46 5.13 -0.30 -5.16
C CYS A 46 5.67 -1.67 -5.59
N ARG A 47 6.45 -1.71 -6.68
CA ARG A 47 7.09 -2.95 -7.18
C ARG A 47 8.54 -3.10 -6.78
N SER A 48 9.27 -1.99 -6.67
CA SER A 48 10.73 -1.97 -6.48
C SER A 48 11.18 -1.40 -5.14
N LEU A 49 10.28 -0.75 -4.39
CA LEU A 49 10.62 -0.22 -3.07
C LEU A 49 10.81 -1.37 -2.08
N ARG A 50 12.00 -1.45 -1.49
CA ARG A 50 12.37 -2.47 -0.51
C ARG A 50 12.75 -1.81 0.80
N ILE A 51 11.91 -1.96 1.81
CA ILE A 51 12.14 -1.42 3.14
C ILE A 51 12.76 -2.51 4.02
N PRO A 52 13.97 -2.30 4.56
CA PRO A 52 14.63 -3.30 5.40
C PRO A 52 13.90 -3.45 6.73
N TYR A 53 13.80 -4.68 7.22
CA TYR A 53 13.30 -4.98 8.57
C TYR A 53 13.99 -6.23 9.13
N THR A 54 13.90 -6.42 10.45
CA THR A 54 14.43 -7.60 11.13
C THR A 54 13.28 -8.54 11.47
N LYS A 55 13.34 -9.77 10.95
CA LYS A 55 12.35 -10.83 11.23
C LYS A 55 12.35 -11.20 12.73
N PRO A 56 11.28 -11.87 13.22
CA PRO A 56 11.25 -12.35 14.60
C PRO A 56 12.46 -13.21 15.00
N ASN A 57 13.00 -14.00 14.07
CA ASN A 57 14.20 -14.83 14.28
C ASN A 57 15.54 -14.08 14.15
N GLY A 58 15.53 -12.74 14.14
CA GLY A 58 16.73 -11.89 14.06
C GLY A 58 17.33 -11.75 12.66
N ARG A 59 16.85 -12.50 11.64
CA ARG A 59 17.38 -12.37 10.27
C ARG A 59 16.93 -11.08 9.61
N ARG A 60 17.85 -10.40 8.91
CA ARG A 60 17.53 -9.25 8.05
C ARG A 60 16.69 -9.70 6.85
N SER A 61 15.71 -8.89 6.49
CA SER A 61 14.88 -9.09 5.32
C SER A 61 14.37 -7.75 4.79
N TYR A 62 13.59 -7.81 3.72
CA TYR A 62 12.97 -6.64 3.12
C TYR A 62 11.50 -6.93 2.90
N TYR A 63 10.67 -5.89 2.99
CA TYR A 63 9.30 -5.97 2.51
C TYR A 63 9.04 -4.82 1.54
N ASN A 64 8.05 -5.01 0.68
CA ASN A 64 7.60 -4.01 -0.27
C ASN A 64 6.25 -3.51 0.23
N PRO A 65 6.08 -2.19 0.45
CA PRO A 65 4.77 -1.64 0.75
C PRO A 65 3.84 -1.81 -0.46
N ASP A 66 2.53 -1.66 -0.27
CA ASP A 66 1.58 -1.88 -1.36
C ASP A 66 1.50 -0.68 -2.33
N PHE A 67 1.35 0.55 -1.81
CA PHE A 67 1.18 1.74 -2.64
C PHE A 67 2.00 2.94 -2.16
N ILE A 68 2.38 3.79 -3.11
CA ILE A 68 2.85 5.16 -2.85
C ILE A 68 1.82 6.14 -3.42
N VAL A 69 1.50 7.18 -2.65
CA VAL A 69 0.48 8.17 -2.99
C VAL A 69 1.02 9.58 -2.81
N GLU A 70 0.75 10.43 -3.79
CA GLU A 70 1.04 11.87 -3.77
C GLU A 70 -0.31 12.61 -3.71
N ARG A 71 -0.50 13.40 -2.66
CA ARG A 71 -1.67 14.25 -2.47
C ARG A 71 -1.53 15.56 -3.26
N VAL A 72 -2.66 16.22 -3.52
CA VAL A 72 -2.68 17.51 -4.23
C VAL A 72 -1.95 18.63 -3.47
N ASP A 73 -1.88 18.54 -2.14
CA ASP A 73 -1.14 19.46 -1.27
C ASP A 73 0.38 19.17 -1.22
N GLY A 74 0.85 18.14 -1.93
CA GLY A 74 2.25 17.73 -1.99
C GLY A 74 2.65 16.68 -0.96
N ALA A 75 1.76 16.28 -0.03
CA ALA A 75 2.07 15.23 0.94
C ALA A 75 2.30 13.89 0.23
N LYS A 76 3.31 13.13 0.70
CA LYS A 76 3.63 11.79 0.19
C LYS A 76 3.33 10.74 1.24
N GLU A 77 2.63 9.70 0.82
CA GLU A 77 2.13 8.65 1.70
C GLU A 77 2.59 7.28 1.19
N LEU A 78 2.94 6.37 2.10
CA LEU A 78 3.02 4.93 1.81
C LEU A 78 1.82 4.25 2.45
N HIS A 79 1.08 3.47 1.66
CA HIS A 79 -0.09 2.74 2.13
C HIS A 79 0.19 1.26 2.12
N GLU A 80 -0.10 0.61 3.25
CA GLU A 80 -0.05 -0.84 3.41
C GLU A 80 -1.48 -1.36 3.59
N VAL A 81 -1.91 -2.22 2.68
CA VAL A 81 -3.25 -2.79 2.66
C VAL A 81 -3.23 -4.16 3.35
N LYS A 82 -3.95 -4.31 4.45
CA LYS A 82 -3.97 -5.55 5.26
C LYS A 82 -5.35 -5.86 5.82
N GLY A 83 -5.65 -7.16 5.95
CA GLY A 83 -6.79 -7.62 6.74
C GLY A 83 -6.52 -7.38 8.24
N GLY A 84 -7.52 -6.91 8.99
CA GLY A 84 -7.35 -6.54 10.40
C GLY A 84 -6.80 -7.67 11.27
N TYR A 85 -7.19 -8.92 10.98
CA TYR A 85 -6.69 -10.11 11.69
C TYR A 85 -5.18 -10.35 11.54
N LEU A 86 -4.52 -9.81 10.50
CA LEU A 86 -3.08 -9.97 10.28
C LEU A 86 -2.23 -8.98 11.08
N LEU A 87 -2.85 -7.97 11.71
CA LEU A 87 -2.13 -6.95 12.49
C LEU A 87 -1.57 -7.49 13.81
N THR A 88 -2.08 -8.63 14.29
CA THR A 88 -1.60 -9.25 15.53
C THR A 88 -0.33 -10.08 15.34
N ASN A 89 0.02 -10.44 14.10
CA ASN A 89 1.23 -11.22 13.78
C ASN A 89 2.50 -10.37 13.99
N GLU A 90 3.47 -10.92 14.73
CA GLU A 90 4.74 -10.26 15.04
C GLU A 90 5.57 -9.86 13.82
N GLU A 91 5.57 -10.66 12.76
CA GLU A 91 6.25 -10.30 11.50
C GLU A 91 5.55 -9.12 10.82
N THR A 92 4.22 -9.08 10.82
CA THR A 92 3.46 -7.93 10.30
C THR A 92 3.79 -6.67 11.08
N LYS A 93 3.74 -6.71 12.42
CA LYS A 93 4.08 -5.56 13.27
C LYS A 93 5.47 -5.00 12.96
N ARG A 94 6.46 -5.88 12.77
CA ARG A 94 7.83 -5.48 12.42
C ARG A 94 7.94 -4.81 11.05
N LYS A 95 7.17 -5.27 10.05
CA LYS A 95 7.08 -4.60 8.74
C LYS A 95 6.43 -3.23 8.86
N LEU A 96 5.31 -3.12 9.58
CA LEU A 96 4.61 -1.85 9.78
C LEU A 96 5.48 -0.81 10.49
N ALA A 97 6.17 -1.21 11.55
CA ALA A 97 7.11 -0.34 12.27
C ALA A 97 8.29 0.13 11.40
N ALA A 98 8.79 -0.75 10.53
CA ALA A 98 9.83 -0.39 9.57
C ALA A 98 9.32 0.63 8.52
N GLY A 99 8.07 0.50 8.07
CA GLY A 99 7.43 1.45 7.16
C GLY A 99 7.21 2.81 7.76
N GLU A 100 6.70 2.85 8.98
CA GLU A 100 6.53 4.08 9.74
C GLU A 100 7.88 4.79 9.93
N THR A 101 8.92 4.06 10.34
CA THR A 101 10.28 4.61 10.48
C THR A 101 10.83 5.13 9.16
N PHE A 102 10.65 4.38 8.07
CA PHE A 102 11.07 4.77 6.73
C PHE A 102 10.41 6.07 6.27
N CYS A 103 9.11 6.20 6.50
CA CYS A 103 8.32 7.38 6.15
C CYS A 103 8.71 8.59 7.00
N ARG A 104 8.79 8.43 8.33
CA ARG A 104 9.16 9.50 9.25
C ARG A 104 10.50 10.12 8.91
N ALA A 105 11.50 9.29 8.59
CA ALA A 105 12.83 9.75 8.18
C ALA A 105 12.86 10.57 6.87
N ARG A 106 11.76 10.57 6.11
CA ARG A 106 11.63 11.23 4.80
C ARG A 106 10.53 12.30 4.77
N GLY A 107 9.95 12.64 5.92
CA GLY A 107 8.79 13.55 5.98
C GLY A 107 7.55 13.01 5.25
N MET A 108 7.44 11.69 5.13
CA MET A 108 6.29 11.02 4.51
C MET A 108 5.34 10.47 5.60
N ILE A 109 4.10 10.16 5.21
CA ILE A 109 3.10 9.57 6.09
C ILE A 109 2.97 8.07 5.79
N PHE A 110 3.01 7.23 6.81
CA PHE A 110 2.69 5.81 6.67
C PHE A 110 1.22 5.56 7.07
N LYS A 111 0.45 4.87 6.23
CA LYS A 111 -0.95 4.52 6.51
C LYS A 111 -1.16 3.02 6.37
N VAL A 112 -1.83 2.43 7.36
CA VAL A 112 -2.32 1.05 7.30
C VAL A 112 -3.79 1.08 6.96
N ILE A 113 -4.15 0.45 5.86
CA ILE A 113 -5.50 0.43 5.32
C ILE A 113 -6.13 -0.91 5.66
N THR A 114 -7.03 -0.87 6.62
CA THR A 114 -7.81 -2.04 7.06
C THR A 114 -9.26 -1.88 6.69
N ARG A 115 -9.89 -2.95 6.22
CA ARG A 115 -11.34 -3.06 6.25
C ARG A 115 -11.78 -3.47 7.66
N ARG A 116 -12.68 -2.69 8.28
CA ARG A 116 -13.51 -3.24 9.36
C ARG A 116 -14.61 -4.04 8.68
N GLU A 117 -14.74 -5.30 9.08
CA GLU A 117 -15.85 -6.16 8.64
C GLU A 117 -17.19 -5.60 9.13
#